data_AF-A0A0R3WN49-F1
#
_entry.id   AF-A0A0R3WN49-F1
#
_cell.length_a   1.000
_cell.length_b   1.000
_cell.length_c   1.000
_cell.angle_alpha   90.00
_cell.angle_beta   90.00
_cell.angle_gamma   90.00
#
_symmetry.space_group_name_H-M   'P 1'
#
loop_
_entity.id
_entity.type
_entity.pdbx_description
1 polymer ?
#
loop_
_entity_poly.entity_id
_entity_poly.type
_entity_poly.pdbx_seq_one_letter_code
_entity_poly.pdbx_strand_id
1 'polypeptide(L)'
;MASLVARTLTSSKSAELVLVEGLRCLHVSSVLSAEPLKKKKRVDPQQEQNRIRRKAKRIEREIRRLSKQGKKLKPVEEIEGDRQLMKEESRDRRRPLIVLSEEERDRQILLLKEWARYQARAAKEEEHKLRSVRAAQQRALRSLAAVSPYHLYAAAIQPVGVLTQEGKVVDGETVTPLRLSTSGPFATPPPRDPKSYDAPDGEKIDQTPTFEYEFELDRKFMAEAKRSKFVKIFGKNQAPLQKSNVDS
;
A
#
# COMPACT_ATOMS: atom_id res chain seq x y z
N MET A 1 57.75 -18.94 -51.78
CA MET A 1 58.95 -18.22 -52.25
C MET A 1 59.35 -17.21 -51.19
N ALA A 2 60.50 -17.42 -50.54
CA ALA A 2 61.24 -16.54 -49.60
C ALA A 2 60.53 -16.18 -48.27
N SER A 3 61.16 -16.03 -47.09
CA SER A 3 62.51 -16.26 -46.53
C SER A 3 62.39 -15.86 -45.04
N LEU A 4 62.54 -16.77 -44.07
CA LEU A 4 63.65 -16.87 -43.09
C LEU A 4 64.46 -15.59 -42.81
N VAL A 5 64.58 -15.22 -41.51
CA VAL A 5 65.72 -14.62 -40.73
C VAL A 5 65.16 -14.24 -39.33
N ALA A 6 65.32 -15.02 -38.24
CA ALA A 6 66.46 -15.15 -37.31
C ALA A 6 66.84 -13.81 -36.60
N ARG A 7 66.79 -13.64 -35.27
CA ARG A 7 67.82 -13.97 -34.24
C ARG A 7 67.41 -13.22 -32.93
N THR A 8 67.18 -13.84 -31.76
CA THR A 8 68.07 -14.44 -30.74
C THR A 8 68.66 -13.47 -29.67
N LEU A 9 68.52 -13.90 -28.39
CA LEU A 9 69.42 -13.70 -27.21
C LEU A 9 69.30 -12.34 -26.48
N THR A 10 69.38 -12.18 -25.15
CA THR A 10 69.86 -12.99 -24.00
C THR A 10 69.57 -12.24 -22.69
N SER A 11 69.44 -12.94 -21.56
CA SER A 11 70.13 -12.62 -20.29
C SER A 11 69.88 -13.78 -19.30
N SER A 12 70.82 -14.74 -19.16
CA SER A 12 71.90 -14.75 -18.15
C SER A 12 71.37 -14.52 -16.73
N LYS A 13 70.82 -15.56 -16.09
CA LYS A 13 71.51 -16.46 -15.13
C LYS A 13 71.99 -15.79 -13.83
N SER A 14 71.24 -16.11 -12.77
CA SER A 14 71.67 -16.68 -11.48
C SER A 14 72.69 -15.93 -10.64
N ALA A 15 72.27 -15.59 -9.43
CA ALA A 15 72.97 -16.06 -8.22
C ALA A 15 71.95 -16.05 -7.08
N GLU A 16 71.52 -17.25 -6.66
CA GLU A 16 71.15 -17.47 -5.27
C GLU A 16 72.33 -17.03 -4.38
N LEU A 17 72.06 -16.63 -3.15
CA LEU A 17 72.76 -17.17 -1.98
C LEU A 17 72.02 -16.70 -0.72
N VAL A 18 71.32 -17.65 -0.14
CA VAL A 18 71.44 -18.07 1.26
C VAL A 18 71.02 -17.07 2.34
N LEU A 19 69.94 -17.50 3.01
CA LEU A 19 69.49 -17.11 4.33
C LEU A 19 70.65 -16.93 5.31
N VAL A 20 70.78 -15.72 5.85
CA VAL A 20 71.24 -15.53 7.22
C VAL A 20 70.02 -15.03 8.00
N GLU A 21 69.51 -15.93 8.82
CA GLU A 21 68.45 -15.77 9.79
C GLU A 21 68.81 -14.65 10.78
N GLY A 22 67.84 -13.81 11.16
CA GLY A 22 67.97 -13.06 12.42
C GLY A 22 67.36 -11.67 12.54
N LEU A 23 67.04 -10.92 11.47
CA LEU A 23 66.51 -9.55 11.61
C LEU A 23 65.69 -9.09 10.39
N ARG A 24 64.41 -9.47 10.25
CA ARG A 24 63.56 -9.02 9.12
C ARG A 24 62.09 -8.71 9.47
N CYS A 25 61.83 -8.09 10.63
CA CYS A 25 60.48 -7.66 11.01
C CYS A 25 60.29 -6.13 11.10
N LEU A 26 61.22 -5.33 10.58
CA LEU A 26 61.05 -3.88 10.42
C LEU A 26 60.78 -3.57 8.94
N HIS A 27 59.51 -3.35 8.60
CA HIS A 27 59.10 -2.89 7.29
C HIS A 27 59.08 -1.35 7.28
N VAL A 28 60.17 -0.72 6.82
CA VAL A 28 60.21 0.73 6.61
C VAL A 28 59.80 1.00 5.17
N SER A 29 58.55 1.41 4.94
CA SER A 29 58.08 1.80 3.61
C SER A 29 58.70 3.14 3.19
N SER A 30 59.03 3.29 1.91
CA SER A 30 59.59 4.53 1.37
C SER A 30 58.62 5.72 1.54
N VAL A 31 59.14 6.87 1.97
CA VAL A 31 58.37 8.12 2.05
C VAL A 31 58.15 8.62 0.62
N LEU A 32 56.97 8.35 0.06
CA LEU A 32 56.56 8.90 -1.22
C LEU A 32 56.19 10.38 -1.04
N SER A 33 57.12 11.28 -1.37
CA SER A 33 56.86 12.71 -1.51
C SER A 33 55.87 12.95 -2.65
N ALA A 34 54.57 12.86 -2.34
CA ALA A 34 53.51 13.00 -3.34
C ALA A 34 53.44 14.44 -3.88
N GLU A 35 53.49 14.60 -5.20
CA GLU A 35 53.26 15.89 -5.86
C GLU A 35 51.86 16.45 -5.53
N PRO A 36 51.70 17.79 -5.43
CA PRO A 36 50.41 18.40 -5.09
C PRO A 36 49.32 17.98 -6.10
N LEU A 37 48.20 17.49 -5.55
CA LEU A 37 47.15 16.86 -6.34
C LEU A 37 46.55 17.82 -7.39
N LYS A 38 46.58 17.41 -8.65
CA LYS A 38 46.06 18.20 -9.78
C LYS A 38 44.60 18.62 -9.57
N LYS A 39 44.31 19.91 -9.74
CA LYS A 39 42.95 20.47 -9.59
C LYS A 39 41.99 19.74 -10.53
N LYS A 40 40.90 19.21 -9.97
CA LYS A 40 39.86 18.53 -10.77
C LYS A 40 39.24 19.51 -11.75
N LYS A 41 39.17 19.12 -13.03
CA LYS A 41 38.52 19.92 -14.09
C LYS A 41 37.02 20.01 -13.83
N ARG A 42 36.42 21.19 -14.11
CA ARG A 42 34.96 21.36 -14.09
C ARG A 42 34.37 20.50 -15.21
N VAL A 43 33.26 19.82 -14.93
CA VAL A 43 32.56 19.01 -15.92
C VAL A 43 31.97 19.93 -16.99
N ASP A 44 32.04 19.50 -18.24
CA ASP A 44 31.50 20.27 -19.37
C ASP A 44 29.99 20.53 -19.19
N PRO A 45 29.50 21.75 -19.51
CA PRO A 45 28.09 22.10 -19.31
C PRO A 45 27.14 21.17 -20.09
N GLN A 46 27.54 20.71 -21.28
CA GLN A 46 26.76 19.76 -22.09
C GLN A 46 26.69 18.37 -21.45
N GLN A 47 27.75 17.93 -20.77
CA GLN A 47 27.73 16.66 -20.03
C GLN A 47 26.79 16.75 -18.82
N GLU A 48 26.75 17.89 -18.14
CA GLU A 48 25.83 18.10 -17.00
C GLU A 48 24.36 18.16 -17.46
N GLN A 49 24.06 18.88 -18.55
CA GLN A 49 22.71 18.88 -19.13
C GLN A 49 22.27 17.49 -19.58
N ASN A 50 23.18 16.70 -20.16
CA ASN A 50 22.90 15.32 -20.54
C ASN A 50 22.63 14.42 -19.32
N ARG A 51 23.31 14.64 -18.19
CA ARG A 51 23.02 13.95 -16.92
C ARG A 51 21.63 14.33 -16.41
N ILE A 52 21.29 15.61 -16.38
CA ILE A 52 19.97 16.09 -15.96
C ILE A 52 18.86 15.50 -16.84
N ARG A 53 19.01 15.54 -18.17
CA ARG A 53 18.04 14.97 -19.11
C ARG A 53 17.85 13.46 -18.91
N ARG A 54 18.92 12.71 -18.65
CA ARG A 54 18.84 11.27 -18.34
C ARG A 54 18.10 11.01 -17.03
N LYS A 55 18.33 11.83 -16.00
CA LYS A 55 17.64 11.77 -14.70
C LYS A 55 16.14 12.06 -14.87
N ALA A 56 15.79 13.14 -15.56
CA ALA A 56 14.40 13.52 -15.83
C ALA A 56 13.64 12.43 -16.59
N LYS A 57 14.22 11.87 -17.66
CA LYS A 57 13.60 10.77 -18.42
C LYS A 57 13.39 9.50 -17.58
N ARG A 58 14.28 9.21 -16.63
CA ARG A 58 14.12 8.06 -15.73
C ARG A 58 12.99 8.29 -14.72
N ILE A 59 12.94 9.48 -14.13
CA ILE A 59 11.87 9.90 -13.23
C ILE A 59 10.51 9.86 -13.95
N GLU A 60 10.43 10.37 -15.18
CA GLU A 60 9.20 10.35 -15.97
C GLU A 60 8.69 8.94 -16.27
N ARG A 61 9.59 8.00 -16.61
CA ARG A 61 9.22 6.59 -16.81
C ARG A 61 8.66 5.97 -15.53
N GLU A 62 9.25 6.29 -14.39
CA GLU A 62 8.81 5.74 -13.11
C GLU A 62 7.49 6.38 -12.66
N ILE A 63 7.29 7.68 -12.87
CA ILE A 63 5.99 8.34 -12.70
C ILE A 63 4.92 7.67 -13.57
N ARG A 64 5.24 7.32 -14.82
CA ARG A 64 4.32 6.57 -15.70
C ARG A 64 4.06 5.15 -15.19
N ARG A 65 5.04 4.46 -14.58
CA ARG A 65 4.87 3.13 -13.97
C ARG A 65 3.95 3.21 -12.74
N LEU A 66 4.20 4.16 -11.85
CA LEU A 66 3.37 4.43 -10.67
C LEU A 66 1.94 4.84 -11.05
N SER A 67 1.78 5.72 -12.03
CA SER A 67 0.46 6.15 -12.53
C SER A 67 -0.36 4.98 -13.07
N LYS A 68 0.28 3.98 -13.68
CA LYS A 68 -0.38 2.74 -14.10
C LYS A 68 -0.69 1.80 -12.94
N GLN A 69 0.17 1.75 -11.92
CA GLN A 69 -0.04 0.92 -10.72
C GLN A 69 -1.13 1.46 -9.81
N GLY A 70 -1.28 2.78 -9.66
CA GLY A 70 -2.38 3.37 -8.89
C GLY A 70 -3.78 3.04 -9.45
N LYS A 71 -3.86 2.54 -10.68
CA LYS A 71 -5.09 2.01 -11.31
C LYS A 71 -5.30 0.52 -11.06
N LYS A 72 -4.30 -0.19 -10.55
CA LYS A 72 -4.44 -1.61 -10.19
C LYS A 72 -5.13 -1.68 -8.83
N LEU A 73 -6.27 -2.34 -8.81
CA LEU A 73 -6.99 -2.61 -7.58
C LEU A 73 -6.20 -3.62 -6.75
N LYS A 74 -6.29 -3.50 -5.42
CA LYS A 74 -5.81 -4.54 -4.53
C LYS A 74 -6.62 -5.82 -4.78
N PRO A 75 -6.00 -7.01 -4.73
CA PRO A 75 -6.74 -8.25 -4.85
C PRO A 75 -7.76 -8.37 -3.72
N VAL A 76 -8.94 -8.93 -4.01
CA VAL A 76 -10.00 -9.17 -3.02
C VAL A 76 -9.96 -10.64 -2.64
N GLU A 77 -9.47 -10.92 -1.43
CA GLU A 77 -9.22 -12.29 -0.95
C GLU A 77 -10.46 -13.18 -1.01
N GLU A 78 -11.64 -12.63 -0.67
CA GLU A 78 -12.92 -13.36 -0.69
C GLU A 78 -13.36 -13.80 -2.09
N ILE A 79 -12.96 -13.05 -3.13
CA ILE A 79 -13.35 -13.31 -4.52
C ILE A 79 -12.33 -14.22 -5.21
N GLU A 80 -11.04 -13.94 -5.04
CA GLU A 80 -9.98 -14.71 -5.70
C GLU A 80 -9.74 -16.07 -5.04
N GLY A 81 -10.07 -16.18 -3.74
CA GLY A 81 -9.81 -17.38 -2.93
C GLY A 81 -8.32 -17.64 -2.73
N ASP A 82 -8.01 -18.62 -1.88
CA ASP A 82 -6.63 -19.01 -1.67
C ASP A 82 -6.14 -19.90 -2.82
N ARG A 83 -5.16 -19.40 -3.57
CA ARG A 83 -4.54 -20.10 -4.69
C ARG A 83 -3.84 -21.38 -4.27
N GLN A 84 -3.43 -21.51 -3.00
CA GLN A 84 -2.86 -22.74 -2.47
C GLN A 84 -3.96 -23.80 -2.27
N LEU A 85 -5.07 -23.41 -1.64
CA LEU A 85 -6.23 -24.29 -1.49
C LEU A 85 -6.77 -24.78 -2.83
N MET A 86 -6.87 -23.92 -3.86
CA MET A 86 -7.33 -24.34 -5.19
C MET A 86 -6.42 -25.41 -5.83
N LYS A 87 -5.11 -25.42 -5.54
CA LYS A 87 -4.19 -26.44 -6.03
C LYS A 87 -4.35 -27.75 -5.26
N GLU A 88 -4.42 -27.67 -3.93
CA GLU A 88 -4.58 -28.83 -3.04
C GLU A 88 -5.95 -29.49 -3.16
N GLU A 89 -6.98 -28.70 -3.45
CA GLU A 89 -8.35 -29.17 -3.68
C GLU A 89 -8.37 -30.24 -4.77
N SER A 90 -7.55 -30.11 -5.81
CA SER A 90 -7.50 -31.10 -6.90
C SER A 90 -6.94 -32.46 -6.50
N ARG A 91 -6.23 -32.57 -5.36
CA ARG A 91 -5.51 -33.78 -4.95
C ARG A 91 -6.14 -34.45 -3.74
N ASP A 92 -6.22 -33.76 -2.60
CA ASP A 92 -6.37 -34.44 -1.30
C ASP A 92 -7.54 -33.91 -0.45
N ARG A 93 -8.11 -32.75 -0.79
CA ARG A 93 -9.15 -32.08 0.03
C ARG A 93 -10.58 -32.22 -0.53
N ARG A 94 -10.77 -32.93 -1.67
CA ARG A 94 -12.11 -33.18 -2.22
C ARG A 94 -12.87 -34.19 -1.39
N ARG A 95 -14.10 -33.83 -1.00
CA ARG A 95 -15.08 -34.81 -0.53
C ARG A 95 -15.59 -35.62 -1.73
N PRO A 96 -15.81 -36.94 -1.59
CA PRO A 96 -16.37 -37.74 -2.68
C PRO A 96 -17.76 -37.22 -3.05
N LEU A 97 -18.11 -37.35 -4.33
CA LEU A 97 -19.43 -36.96 -4.84
C LEU A 97 -20.48 -37.89 -4.23
N ILE A 98 -21.46 -37.29 -3.55
CA ILE A 98 -22.60 -38.02 -2.99
C ILE A 98 -23.69 -38.05 -4.07
N VAL A 99 -24.11 -39.24 -4.47
CA VAL A 99 -25.25 -39.43 -5.37
C VAL A 99 -26.52 -39.40 -4.53
N LEU A 100 -27.38 -38.40 -4.77
CA LEU A 100 -28.66 -38.27 -4.07
C LEU A 100 -29.68 -39.25 -4.62
N SER A 101 -30.50 -39.81 -3.72
CA SER A 101 -31.66 -40.63 -4.10
C SER A 101 -32.66 -39.81 -4.91
N GLU A 102 -33.46 -40.46 -5.76
CA GLU A 102 -34.52 -39.80 -6.54
C GLU A 102 -35.51 -39.07 -5.63
N GLU A 103 -35.92 -39.72 -4.53
CA GLU A 103 -36.82 -39.12 -3.55
C GLU A 103 -36.25 -37.84 -2.91
N GLU A 104 -34.94 -37.82 -2.62
CA GLU A 104 -34.27 -36.66 -2.03
C GLU A 104 -34.18 -35.50 -3.02
N ARG A 105 -33.90 -35.81 -4.29
CA ARG A 105 -33.91 -34.82 -5.38
C ARG A 105 -35.30 -34.21 -5.55
N ASP A 106 -36.35 -35.02 -5.56
CA ASP A 106 -37.72 -34.54 -5.68
C ASP A 106 -38.13 -33.67 -4.48
N ARG A 107 -37.76 -34.06 -3.25
CA ARG A 107 -37.97 -33.24 -2.04
C ARG A 107 -37.28 -31.89 -2.14
N GLN A 108 -36.02 -31.85 -2.59
CA GLN A 108 -35.29 -30.60 -2.79
C GLN A 108 -35.97 -29.71 -3.84
N ILE A 109 -36.41 -30.28 -4.96
CA ILE A 109 -37.10 -29.54 -6.03
C ILE A 109 -38.41 -28.93 -5.51
N LEU A 110 -39.20 -29.70 -4.76
CA LEU A 110 -40.44 -29.21 -4.16
C LEU A 110 -40.17 -28.07 -3.17
N LEU A 111 -39.17 -28.23 -2.28
CA LEU A 111 -38.76 -27.20 -1.33
C LEU A 111 -38.33 -25.91 -2.05
N LEU A 112 -37.53 -26.01 -3.10
CA LEU A 112 -37.09 -24.84 -3.87
C LEU A 112 -38.26 -24.13 -4.57
N LYS A 113 -39.24 -24.88 -5.08
CA LYS A 113 -40.46 -24.30 -5.66
C LYS A 113 -41.28 -23.55 -4.61
N GLU A 114 -41.42 -24.12 -3.41
CA GLU A 114 -42.11 -23.47 -2.30
C GLU A 114 -41.37 -22.22 -1.82
N TRP A 115 -40.05 -22.30 -1.69
CA TRP A 115 -39.19 -21.17 -1.34
C TRP A 115 -39.30 -20.04 -2.36
N ALA A 116 -39.27 -20.35 -3.65
CA ALA A 116 -39.44 -19.36 -4.71
C ALA A 116 -40.80 -18.66 -4.63
N ARG A 117 -41.88 -19.41 -4.38
CA ARG A 117 -43.22 -18.83 -4.17
C ARG A 117 -43.27 -17.95 -2.93
N TYR A 118 -42.65 -18.37 -1.84
CA TYR A 118 -42.56 -17.60 -0.60
C TYR A 118 -41.81 -16.28 -0.82
N GLN A 119 -40.62 -16.33 -1.42
CA GLN A 119 -39.81 -15.14 -1.72
C GLN A 119 -40.55 -14.16 -2.66
N ALA A 120 -41.25 -14.69 -3.66
CA ALA A 120 -42.08 -13.86 -4.54
C ALA A 120 -43.23 -13.14 -3.80
N ARG A 121 -43.82 -13.79 -2.78
CA ARG A 121 -44.85 -13.17 -1.92
C ARG A 121 -44.23 -12.10 -1.02
N ALA A 122 -43.12 -12.41 -0.35
CA ALA A 122 -42.41 -11.47 0.51
C ALA A 122 -42.00 -10.19 -0.25
N ALA A 123 -41.43 -10.34 -1.45
CA ALA A 123 -41.05 -9.21 -2.31
C ALA A 123 -42.26 -8.36 -2.74
N LYS A 124 -43.40 -9.00 -3.09
CA LYS A 124 -44.64 -8.27 -3.42
C LYS A 124 -45.19 -7.49 -2.24
N GLU A 125 -45.15 -8.06 -1.04
CA GLU A 125 -45.59 -7.40 0.19
C GLU A 125 -44.70 -6.21 0.55
N GLU A 126 -43.38 -6.35 0.43
CA GLU A 126 -42.43 -5.27 0.61
C GLU A 126 -42.68 -4.15 -0.39
N GLU A 127 -42.83 -4.48 -1.68
CA GLU A 127 -43.13 -3.51 -2.72
C GLU A 127 -44.44 -2.77 -2.46
N HIS A 128 -45.48 -3.48 -2.01
CA HIS A 128 -46.75 -2.87 -1.63
C HIS A 128 -46.58 -1.87 -0.46
N LYS A 129 -45.82 -2.24 0.57
CA LYS A 129 -45.52 -1.35 1.71
C LYS A 129 -44.74 -0.11 1.25
N LEU A 130 -43.70 -0.28 0.44
CA LEU A 130 -42.91 0.83 -0.12
C LEU A 130 -43.76 1.77 -0.98
N ARG A 131 -44.62 1.21 -1.85
CA ARG A 131 -45.58 2.00 -2.65
C ARG A 131 -46.54 2.78 -1.77
N SER A 132 -47.05 2.16 -0.70
CA SER A 132 -47.94 2.83 0.27
C SER A 132 -47.24 4.01 0.95
N VAL A 133 -46.02 3.80 1.46
CA VAL A 133 -45.21 4.86 2.09
C VAL A 133 -44.94 6.00 1.10
N ARG A 134 -44.54 5.68 -0.14
CA ARG A 134 -44.30 6.69 -1.18
C ARG A 134 -45.56 7.47 -1.52
N ALA A 135 -46.71 6.79 -1.66
CA ALA A 135 -47.98 7.45 -1.92
C ALA A 135 -48.40 8.37 -0.77
N ALA A 136 -48.22 7.94 0.47
CA ALA A 136 -48.47 8.76 1.66
C ALA A 136 -47.56 10.01 1.69
N GLN A 137 -46.26 9.84 1.43
CA GLN A 137 -45.30 10.95 1.32
C GLN A 137 -45.72 11.95 0.23
N GLN A 138 -46.11 11.48 -0.96
CA GLN A 138 -46.56 12.34 -2.04
C GLN A 138 -47.84 13.11 -1.70
N ARG A 139 -48.83 12.45 -1.05
CA ARG A 139 -50.06 13.12 -0.60
C ARG A 139 -49.75 14.19 0.45
N ALA A 140 -48.87 13.90 1.40
CA ALA A 140 -48.43 14.86 2.39
C ALA A 140 -47.76 16.08 1.74
N LEU A 141 -46.86 15.87 0.78
CA LEU A 141 -46.20 16.94 0.04
C LEU A 141 -47.18 17.79 -0.79
N ARG A 142 -48.16 17.17 -1.46
CA ARG A 142 -49.21 17.90 -2.19
C ARG A 142 -50.06 18.77 -1.25
N SER A 143 -50.42 18.22 -0.09
CA SER A 143 -51.20 18.96 0.92
C SER A 143 -50.38 20.14 1.46
N LEU A 144 -49.10 19.92 1.74
CA LEU A 144 -48.17 20.95 2.21
C LEU A 144 -47.92 22.04 1.15
N ALA A 145 -47.86 21.67 -0.14
CA ALA A 145 -47.76 22.62 -1.24
C ALA A 145 -49.02 23.50 -1.36
N ALA A 146 -50.21 22.92 -1.12
CA ALA A 146 -51.47 23.67 -1.15
C ALA A 146 -51.59 24.66 0.01
N VAL A 147 -51.08 24.31 1.20
CA VAL A 147 -51.13 25.18 2.40
C VAL A 147 -50.03 26.24 2.37
N SER A 148 -48.80 25.88 2.00
CA SER A 148 -47.63 26.76 2.09
C SER A 148 -46.56 26.41 1.05
N PRO A 149 -46.69 26.90 -0.20
CA PRO A 149 -45.78 26.55 -1.29
C PRO A 149 -44.37 27.16 -1.14
N TYR A 150 -44.26 28.40 -0.64
CA TYR A 150 -43.00 29.15 -0.67
C TYR A 150 -42.05 28.88 0.50
N HIS A 151 -42.56 28.44 1.66
CA HIS A 151 -41.75 28.27 2.87
C HIS A 151 -41.57 26.79 3.23
N LEU A 152 -42.63 26.12 3.70
CA LEU A 152 -42.52 24.75 4.19
C LEU A 152 -42.26 23.76 3.05
N TYR A 153 -42.94 23.90 1.91
CA TYR A 153 -42.74 23.02 0.77
C TYR A 153 -41.34 23.17 0.17
N ALA A 154 -40.90 24.41 -0.05
CA ALA A 154 -39.56 24.70 -0.54
C ALA A 154 -38.46 24.15 0.38
N ALA A 155 -38.66 24.16 1.70
CA ALA A 155 -37.75 23.58 2.67
C ALA A 155 -37.78 22.03 2.68
N ALA A 156 -38.97 21.43 2.61
CA ALA A 156 -39.15 19.97 2.71
C ALA A 156 -38.57 19.18 1.51
N ILE A 157 -38.47 19.81 0.34
CA ILE A 157 -37.91 19.18 -0.87
C ILE A 157 -36.39 19.29 -0.97
N GLN A 158 -35.72 20.07 -0.10
CA GLN A 158 -34.27 20.21 -0.14
C GLN A 158 -33.59 18.87 0.21
N PRO A 159 -32.54 18.47 -0.53
CA PRO A 159 -31.82 17.24 -0.24
C PRO A 159 -31.14 17.33 1.14
N VAL A 160 -31.35 16.31 1.97
CA VAL A 160 -30.72 16.23 3.29
C VAL A 160 -29.21 16.03 3.11
N GLY A 161 -28.40 16.97 3.60
CA GLY A 161 -26.94 17.01 3.38
C GLY A 161 -26.41 18.34 2.83
N VAL A 162 -27.30 19.29 2.50
CA VAL A 162 -26.93 20.68 2.25
C VAL A 162 -27.17 21.47 3.54
N LEU A 163 -26.13 21.62 4.36
CA LEU A 163 -26.15 22.61 5.42
C LEU A 163 -26.04 23.99 4.76
N THR A 164 -27.16 24.69 4.57
CA THR A 164 -27.13 26.15 4.44
C THR A 164 -26.83 26.73 5.82
N GLN A 165 -25.55 26.86 6.15
CA GLN A 165 -25.16 27.97 7.02
C GLN A 165 -25.39 29.24 6.18
N GLU A 166 -26.50 29.92 6.46
CA GLU A 166 -26.77 31.28 5.98
C GLU A 166 -26.57 31.49 4.47
N GLY A 167 -27.44 30.91 3.65
CA GLY A 167 -27.76 31.48 2.33
C GLY A 167 -26.60 31.70 1.35
N LYS A 168 -25.49 30.97 1.43
CA LYS A 168 -24.41 31.05 0.44
C LYS A 168 -24.11 29.68 -0.14
N VAL A 169 -24.59 29.48 -1.37
CA VAL A 169 -24.13 28.39 -2.25
C VAL A 169 -22.65 28.64 -2.51
N VAL A 170 -21.78 27.85 -1.89
CA VAL A 170 -20.37 27.82 -2.27
C VAL A 170 -20.28 26.86 -3.45
N ASP A 171 -19.89 27.38 -4.61
CA ASP A 171 -19.65 26.61 -5.83
C ASP A 171 -18.68 25.46 -5.52
N GLY A 172 -19.19 24.24 -5.47
CA GLY A 172 -18.41 23.03 -5.21
C GLY A 172 -19.13 21.98 -4.37
N GLU A 173 -20.12 21.32 -4.98
CA GLU A 173 -20.53 19.91 -4.84
C GLU A 173 -20.14 19.11 -3.58
N THR A 174 -20.21 19.69 -2.38
CA THR A 174 -19.92 18.93 -1.16
C THR A 174 -21.23 18.58 -0.48
N VAL A 175 -21.95 17.62 -1.08
CA VAL A 175 -23.10 16.97 -0.44
C VAL A 175 -22.55 16.26 0.80
N THR A 176 -22.84 16.78 1.99
CA THR A 176 -22.46 16.06 3.20
C THR A 176 -23.26 14.76 3.24
N PRO A 177 -22.60 13.58 3.28
CA PRO A 177 -23.33 12.32 3.31
C PRO A 177 -24.13 12.25 4.60
N LEU A 178 -25.38 11.84 4.48
CA LEU A 178 -26.22 11.53 5.62
C LEU A 178 -25.49 10.48 6.48
N ARG A 179 -24.99 10.88 7.66
CA ARG A 179 -24.27 9.98 8.57
C ARG A 179 -25.25 9.01 9.24
N LEU A 180 -25.73 8.05 8.47
CA LEU A 180 -26.48 6.90 8.99
C LEU A 180 -25.47 5.81 9.36
N SER A 181 -25.24 5.62 10.65
CA SER A 181 -24.56 4.43 11.18
C SER A 181 -25.60 3.57 11.87
N THR A 182 -25.88 2.40 11.30
CA THR A 182 -26.81 1.43 11.88
C THR A 182 -26.15 0.06 11.89
N SER A 183 -26.16 -0.62 13.03
CA SER A 183 -25.77 -2.03 13.13
C SER A 183 -26.97 -2.92 12.80
N GLY A 184 -26.70 -4.07 12.17
CA GLY A 184 -27.72 -5.10 11.97
C GLY A 184 -28.23 -5.69 13.30
N PRO A 185 -29.35 -6.43 13.28
CA PRO A 185 -29.86 -7.09 14.47
C PRO A 185 -28.92 -8.24 14.90
N PHE A 186 -28.80 -8.45 16.21
CA PHE A 186 -28.09 -9.60 16.78
C PHE A 186 -29.04 -10.78 16.98
N ALA A 187 -28.51 -12.01 16.95
CA ALA A 187 -29.30 -13.23 17.17
C ALA A 187 -29.93 -13.27 18.57
N THR A 188 -29.21 -12.76 19.57
CA THR A 188 -29.69 -12.57 20.94
C THR A 188 -29.51 -11.12 21.37
N PRO A 189 -30.43 -10.57 22.17
CA PRO A 189 -30.25 -9.23 22.72
C PRO A 189 -29.06 -9.23 23.71
N PRO A 190 -28.38 -8.08 23.88
CA PRO A 190 -27.34 -7.95 24.89
C PRO A 190 -27.93 -8.20 26.29
N PRO A 191 -27.12 -8.70 27.25
CA PRO A 191 -27.52 -8.82 28.63
C PRO A 191 -28.04 -7.48 29.18
N ARG A 192 -29.13 -7.51 29.96
CA ARG A 192 -29.73 -6.29 30.54
C ARG A 192 -28.80 -5.60 31.52
N ASP A 193 -28.04 -6.38 32.28
CA ASP A 193 -27.10 -5.87 33.26
C ASP A 193 -25.69 -5.86 32.66
N PRO A 194 -25.00 -4.70 32.61
CA PRO A 194 -23.67 -4.57 31.99
C PRO A 194 -22.58 -5.45 32.63
N LYS A 195 -22.78 -5.87 33.89
CA LYS A 195 -21.87 -6.73 34.65
C LYS A 195 -22.17 -8.22 34.48
N SER A 196 -23.24 -8.58 33.78
CA SER A 196 -23.67 -9.97 33.62
C SER A 196 -22.72 -10.78 32.74
N TYR A 197 -21.90 -10.13 31.91
CA TYR A 197 -20.93 -10.78 31.05
C TYR A 197 -19.60 -10.02 31.11
N ASP A 198 -18.59 -10.67 31.67
CA ASP A 198 -17.21 -10.19 31.64
C ASP A 198 -16.51 -10.86 30.46
N ALA A 199 -16.15 -10.08 29.45
CA ALA A 199 -15.49 -10.61 28.27
C ALA A 199 -14.05 -11.01 28.63
N PRO A 200 -13.54 -12.15 28.14
CA PRO A 200 -12.14 -12.51 28.37
C PRO A 200 -11.23 -11.44 27.77
N ASP A 201 -10.17 -11.09 28.50
CA ASP A 201 -9.16 -10.15 28.01
C ASP A 201 -8.38 -10.74 26.83
N GLY A 202 -8.01 -9.89 25.86
CA GLY A 202 -7.35 -10.32 24.64
C GLY A 202 -6.85 -9.16 23.77
N GLU A 203 -5.74 -9.40 23.09
CA GLU A 203 -5.13 -8.42 22.18
C GLU A 203 -5.66 -8.59 20.75
N LYS A 204 -6.03 -7.48 20.11
CA LYS A 204 -6.40 -7.44 18.69
C LYS A 204 -5.21 -6.99 17.85
N ILE A 205 -4.58 -7.93 17.17
CA ILE A 205 -3.50 -7.65 16.21
C ILE A 205 -4.09 -7.58 14.80
N ASP A 206 -3.91 -6.45 14.11
CA ASP A 206 -4.31 -6.31 12.71
C ASP A 206 -3.33 -7.09 11.82
N GLN A 207 -3.82 -8.11 11.12
CA GLN A 207 -3.07 -8.95 10.20
C GLN A 207 -3.41 -8.66 8.74
N THR A 208 -4.09 -7.54 8.45
CA THR A 208 -4.43 -7.19 7.08
C THR A 208 -3.16 -6.99 6.23
N PRO A 209 -3.06 -7.66 5.06
CA PRO A 209 -1.84 -7.58 4.26
C PRO A 209 -1.67 -6.18 3.65
N THR A 210 -0.55 -5.55 3.96
CA THR A 210 -0.17 -4.28 3.35
C THR A 210 0.46 -4.53 1.99
N PHE A 211 -0.23 -4.10 0.92
CA PHE A 211 0.29 -4.16 -0.45
C PHE A 211 1.13 -2.91 -0.74
N GLU A 212 2.40 -2.94 -0.36
CA GLU A 212 3.36 -1.88 -0.69
C GLU A 212 4.04 -2.14 -2.03
N TYR A 213 4.15 -1.10 -2.86
CA TYR A 213 4.94 -1.15 -4.08
C TYR A 213 6.24 -0.39 -3.84
N GLU A 214 7.36 -1.11 -3.87
CA GLU A 214 8.66 -0.47 -3.80
C GLU A 214 8.95 0.32 -5.08
N PHE A 215 9.29 1.59 -4.92
CA PHE A 215 9.70 2.48 -5.99
C PHE A 215 11.14 2.15 -6.37
N GLU A 216 11.33 1.49 -7.51
CA GLU A 216 12.64 1.15 -8.05
C GLU A 216 13.35 2.36 -8.69
N LEU A 217 13.27 3.57 -8.11
CA LEU A 217 14.35 4.53 -8.33
C LEU A 217 15.52 4.08 -7.46
N ASP A 218 16.24 3.08 -7.96
CA ASP A 218 17.58 2.62 -7.56
C ASP A 218 18.05 3.32 -6.27
N ARG A 219 18.08 2.63 -5.12
CA ARG A 219 18.73 3.16 -3.88
C ARG A 219 20.10 3.78 -4.16
N LYS A 220 20.76 3.36 -5.24
CA LYS A 220 21.98 3.95 -5.82
C LYS A 220 21.87 5.44 -6.15
N PHE A 221 20.71 5.94 -6.61
CA PHE A 221 20.46 7.35 -6.92
C PHE A 221 20.45 8.23 -5.67
N MET A 222 19.78 7.78 -4.61
CA MET A 222 19.77 8.46 -3.30
C MET A 222 21.12 8.31 -2.57
N ALA A 223 21.83 7.20 -2.77
CA ALA A 223 23.16 6.96 -2.22
C ALA A 223 24.26 7.82 -2.89
N GLU A 224 24.10 8.19 -4.17
CA GLU A 224 25.07 9.01 -4.90
C GLU A 224 25.14 10.46 -4.37
N ALA A 225 24.04 10.98 -3.82
CA ALA A 225 24.00 12.32 -3.21
C ALA A 225 24.89 12.44 -1.96
N LYS A 226 25.19 11.33 -1.26
CA LYS A 226 26.02 11.34 -0.04
C LYS A 226 27.52 11.22 -0.29
N ARG A 227 27.97 11.09 -1.55
CA ARG A 227 29.41 10.99 -1.88
C ARG A 227 30.07 12.31 -2.28
N SER A 228 29.38 13.44 -2.22
CA SER A 228 30.00 14.76 -2.37
C SER A 228 30.39 15.36 -1.01
N LYS A 229 31.65 15.17 -0.65
CA LYS A 229 32.49 16.02 0.23
C LYS A 229 31.88 16.47 1.58
N PHE A 230 32.29 15.79 2.65
CA PHE A 230 32.73 16.50 3.85
C PHE A 230 34.06 15.91 4.30
N VAL A 231 35.12 16.74 4.25
CA VAL A 231 36.30 16.58 5.10
C VAL A 231 35.82 16.92 6.50
N LYS A 232 35.76 15.93 7.41
CA LYS A 232 35.53 16.18 8.83
C LYS A 232 36.79 16.84 9.41
N ILE A 233 36.78 18.16 9.55
CA ILE A 233 37.70 18.86 10.43
C ILE A 233 37.10 18.74 11.83
N PHE A 234 37.71 17.94 12.70
CA PHE A 234 37.36 17.89 14.12
C PHE A 234 37.90 19.16 14.80
N GLY A 235 37.00 20.11 15.08
CA GLY A 235 37.23 21.16 16.06
C GLY A 235 36.88 20.63 17.45
N LYS A 236 37.80 20.81 18.41
CA LYS A 236 37.62 20.48 19.83
C LYS A 236 36.61 21.41 20.51
N ASN A 237 36.11 20.96 21.67
CA ASN A 237 35.37 21.65 22.75
C ASN A 237 33.83 21.59 22.58
N GLN A 238 33.00 21.21 23.56
CA GLN A 238 33.11 21.14 25.02
C GLN A 238 32.02 20.22 25.64
N ALA A 239 32.37 19.60 26.77
CA ALA A 239 31.60 19.19 27.97
C ALA A 239 30.23 18.43 27.92
N PRO A 240 30.06 17.39 28.77
CA PRO A 240 28.78 16.69 28.97
C PRO A 240 27.92 17.32 30.09
N LEU A 241 26.63 17.53 29.80
CA LEU A 241 25.61 17.85 30.81
C LEU A 241 25.24 16.59 31.61
N GLN A 242 25.42 16.69 32.92
CA GLN A 242 25.12 15.69 33.93
C GLN A 242 23.62 15.38 33.98
N LYS A 243 23.27 14.10 34.06
CA LYS A 243 21.97 13.63 34.53
C LYS A 243 21.98 13.67 36.06
N SER A 244 21.14 14.49 36.67
CA SER A 244 20.78 14.36 38.08
C SER A 244 19.46 13.61 38.19
N ASN A 245 19.55 12.36 38.65
CA ASN A 245 18.51 11.72 39.45
C ASN A 245 18.35 12.54 40.75
N VAL A 246 17.13 12.81 41.19
CA VAL A 246 16.81 12.97 42.61
C VAL A 246 15.39 12.48 42.85
N ASP A 247 15.31 11.50 43.74
CA ASP A 247 14.14 10.97 44.42
C ASP A 247 13.40 12.03 45.25
N SER A 248 12.07 11.96 45.30
CA SER A 248 11.18 12.15 46.48
C SER A 248 9.73 12.09 46.03
#